data_AF-A0A9Q0NUP8-F1
#
_entry.id   AF-A0A9Q0NUP8-F1
#
_cell.length_a   1.000
_cell.length_b   1.000
_cell.length_c   1.000
_cell.angle_alpha   90.00
_cell.angle_beta   90.00
_cell.angle_gamma   90.00
#
_symmetry.space_group_name_H-M   'P 1'
#
loop_
_entity.id
_entity.type
_entity.pdbx_description
1 polymer ?
#
loop_
_entity_poly.entity_id
_entity_poly.type
_entity_poly.pdbx_seq_one_letter_code
_entity_poly.pdbx_strand_id
1 'polypeptide(L)'
;MKRGDFAYGFRFSKCFCVLLILICVNGRSDKEVRERFYGNLVNSSAPDNGEGSIAKMFDRVLEKEFSENDQPEGIDGSNFNNSVADQQAVLETVAKITHEKGKKNDTQVANGTRPFQLQDVFSLENEESEDTETLIDKKDNVFVMSNKKSKYPILQVDLRLISDLVVAIVSAAIGGIVSSCLGQPVIVGYLLAGSIIGPGGLNFISEMVQVETVAQFGVVFLLFALGLEFSLTKLKVVGPVAILGGMLQIVIFICLCGIISVLCGAKLSEGVFVGSFLSMSSTAVVVKFLMERNSGNSLHGQVTIGTLIFQDCAVGLLFALIPVLGGNSGAIQGMISMGKLLLVLFLYLMAASFLSWSFVPRFLKLMIQLSSQTSELYQLATVAFCLLSAWCSDKLGLSLELGSFVAGVMISTTDFAQHTLEQVEPIRNLFAALFLSSIGMLINVHFLWNHVDILLASVILVIIVKTTIAAAVTKAFGYSIRTSFLVGVLLAQIGEFAFVLLSRASNLHLVEGKMYLLLLGTTALSLVTAPLLFKLIPNVMNLGVLLQWFPSENSTPNKWLPSENGTPNEERVSMIEVRNR
;
A
#
# COMPACT_ATOMS: atom_id res chain seq x y z
N MET A 1 10.60 -4.76 -44.11
CA MET A 1 11.01 -6.18 -44.23
C MET A 1 12.53 -6.27 -44.30
N LYS A 2 13.18 -6.65 -43.20
CA LYS A 2 14.57 -7.15 -43.14
C LYS A 2 14.62 -8.18 -42.01
N ARG A 3 14.95 -9.44 -42.35
CA ARG A 3 15.00 -10.61 -41.46
C ARG A 3 16.14 -10.60 -40.43
N GLY A 4 16.89 -9.49 -40.30
CA GLY A 4 18.08 -9.38 -39.44
C GLY A 4 17.82 -8.94 -38.00
N ASP A 5 16.82 -8.08 -37.76
CA ASP A 5 16.61 -7.49 -36.43
C ASP A 5 15.84 -8.41 -35.45
N PHE A 6 15.26 -9.49 -35.97
CA PHE A 6 14.57 -10.51 -35.17
C PHE A 6 15.55 -11.44 -34.43
N ALA A 7 16.78 -11.60 -34.93
CA ALA A 7 17.77 -12.53 -34.36
C ALA A 7 18.43 -12.01 -33.07
N TYR A 8 18.56 -10.69 -32.89
CA TYR A 8 19.21 -10.10 -31.72
C TYR A 8 18.30 -10.04 -30.49
N GLY A 9 17.00 -9.76 -30.67
CA GLY A 9 16.01 -9.82 -29.57
C GLY A 9 15.78 -11.24 -29.05
N PHE A 10 15.87 -12.25 -29.92
CA PHE A 10 15.69 -13.65 -29.57
C PHE A 10 16.92 -14.23 -28.84
N ARG A 11 18.13 -13.72 -29.13
CA ARG A 11 19.36 -14.09 -28.42
C ARG A 11 19.40 -13.57 -26.98
N PHE A 12 18.89 -12.36 -26.72
CA PHE A 12 18.84 -11.79 -25.38
C PHE A 12 17.83 -12.53 -24.47
N SER A 13 16.65 -12.86 -24.99
CA SER A 13 15.64 -13.65 -24.28
C SER A 13 16.10 -15.09 -24.00
N LYS A 14 16.80 -15.74 -24.96
CA LYS A 14 17.36 -17.07 -24.75
C LYS A 14 18.53 -17.09 -23.76
N CYS A 15 19.40 -16.09 -23.77
CA CYS A 15 20.51 -16.01 -22.82
C CYS A 15 20.01 -15.78 -21.39
N PHE A 16 18.94 -14.99 -21.21
CA PHE A 16 18.29 -14.76 -19.92
C PHE A 16 17.52 -15.99 -19.41
N CYS A 17 16.85 -16.72 -20.31
CA CYS A 17 16.19 -17.98 -19.98
C CYS A 17 17.22 -19.07 -19.58
N VAL A 18 18.38 -19.10 -20.24
CA VAL A 18 19.49 -19.99 -19.89
C VAL A 18 20.14 -19.60 -18.57
N LEU A 19 20.23 -18.30 -18.23
CA LEU A 19 20.73 -17.83 -16.93
C LEU A 19 19.77 -18.20 -15.78
N LEU A 20 18.45 -18.06 -15.99
CA LEU A 20 17.43 -18.52 -15.03
C LEU A 20 17.43 -20.05 -14.86
N ILE A 21 17.65 -20.80 -15.93
CA ILE A 21 17.80 -22.26 -15.86
C ILE A 21 19.11 -22.65 -15.15
N LEU A 22 20.21 -21.92 -15.36
CA LEU A 22 21.49 -22.16 -14.68
C LEU A 22 21.43 -21.91 -13.18
N ILE A 23 20.68 -20.90 -12.74
CA ILE A 23 20.44 -20.63 -11.31
C ILE A 23 19.57 -21.73 -10.69
N CYS A 24 18.60 -22.29 -11.43
CA CYS A 24 17.77 -23.41 -10.96
C CYS A 24 18.48 -24.79 -11.01
N VAL A 25 19.47 -24.99 -11.89
CA VAL A 25 20.14 -26.30 -12.08
C VAL A 25 21.28 -26.51 -11.09
N ASN A 26 21.80 -25.47 -10.44
CA ASN A 26 22.92 -25.58 -9.51
C ASN A 26 22.55 -26.11 -8.10
N GLY A 27 21.29 -26.50 -7.88
CA GLY A 27 20.80 -27.10 -6.62
C GLY A 27 20.74 -28.64 -6.61
N ARG A 28 21.47 -29.33 -7.49
CA ARG A 28 21.31 -30.78 -7.70
C ARG A 28 22.50 -31.59 -7.17
N SER A 29 22.56 -31.78 -5.85
CA SER A 29 23.30 -32.88 -5.22
C SER A 29 22.79 -33.16 -3.80
N ASP A 30 21.57 -33.69 -3.68
CA ASP A 30 20.98 -33.98 -2.35
C ASP A 30 20.18 -35.29 -2.31
N LYS A 31 20.64 -36.29 -3.07
CA LYS A 31 20.10 -37.65 -3.02
C LYS A 31 20.98 -38.63 -2.23
N GLU A 32 22.30 -38.43 -2.19
CA GLU A 32 23.23 -39.31 -1.46
C GLU A 32 23.29 -39.03 0.05
N VAL A 33 22.93 -37.82 0.51
CA VAL A 33 22.89 -37.49 1.95
C VAL A 33 21.65 -38.10 2.63
N ARG A 34 20.58 -38.31 1.86
CA ARG A 34 19.26 -38.71 2.38
C ARG A 34 19.15 -40.20 2.74
N GLU A 35 19.98 -41.07 2.17
CA GLU A 35 20.01 -42.50 2.51
C GLU A 35 20.88 -42.82 3.73
N ARG A 36 21.84 -41.95 4.10
CA ARG A 36 22.67 -42.15 5.31
C ARG A 36 21.97 -41.78 6.62
N PHE A 37 20.89 -41.00 6.57
CA PHE A 37 20.29 -40.40 7.77
C PHE A 37 18.97 -41.03 8.24
N TYR A 38 18.28 -41.81 7.40
CA TYR A 38 17.00 -42.44 7.74
C TYR A 38 17.07 -43.96 7.65
N GLY A 39 17.75 -44.57 8.61
CA GLY A 39 17.59 -45.98 8.93
C GLY A 39 16.45 -46.17 9.94
N ASN A 40 15.49 -47.03 9.58
CA ASN A 40 14.46 -47.66 10.41
C ASN A 40 13.61 -46.80 11.35
N LEU A 41 12.32 -46.65 11.00
CA LEU A 41 11.21 -47.05 11.87
C LEU A 41 9.88 -46.99 11.08
N VAL A 42 9.44 -48.17 10.67
CA VAL A 42 8.08 -48.47 10.20
C VAL A 42 7.23 -48.84 11.43
N ASN A 43 5.96 -48.46 11.36
CA ASN A 43 4.78 -48.78 12.20
C ASN A 43 4.41 -47.76 13.29
N SER A 44 3.49 -46.86 12.95
CA SER A 44 2.22 -46.71 13.67
C SER A 44 1.19 -45.98 12.80
N SER A 45 -0.02 -46.54 12.74
CA SER A 45 -1.16 -46.14 11.92
C SER A 45 -2.10 -45.19 12.67
N ALA A 46 -2.44 -44.02 12.07
CA ALA A 46 -3.74 -43.29 12.07
C ALA A 46 -3.54 -41.76 11.86
N PRO A 47 -4.60 -40.98 11.59
CA PRO A 47 -5.15 -40.71 10.27
C PRO A 47 -4.82 -39.29 9.74
N ASP A 48 -4.97 -39.18 8.43
CA ASP A 48 -4.77 -38.03 7.56
C ASP A 48 -5.51 -36.75 8.01
N ASN A 49 -4.75 -35.69 8.33
CA ASN A 49 -5.24 -34.31 8.34
C ASN A 49 -4.08 -33.31 8.33
N GLY A 50 -3.88 -32.63 7.20
CA GLY A 50 -3.24 -31.31 7.14
C GLY A 50 -1.70 -31.27 7.04
N GLU A 51 -1.09 -32.23 6.36
CA GLU A 51 0.35 -32.22 6.06
C GLU A 51 0.65 -31.44 4.78
N GLY A 52 1.12 -30.18 4.89
CA GLY A 52 1.59 -29.46 3.70
C GLY A 52 1.96 -27.98 3.84
N SER A 53 2.19 -27.45 5.05
CA SER A 53 2.64 -26.07 5.23
C SER A 53 4.15 -25.97 5.42
N ILE A 54 4.80 -25.16 4.58
CA ILE A 54 6.25 -24.84 4.63
C ILE A 54 6.66 -24.29 6.01
N ALA A 55 5.75 -23.61 6.71
CA ALA A 55 5.96 -23.10 8.06
C ALA A 55 6.32 -24.23 9.04
N LYS A 56 5.58 -25.34 9.01
CA LYS A 56 5.85 -26.51 9.87
C LYS A 56 7.06 -27.33 9.41
N MET A 57 7.55 -27.13 8.18
CA MET A 57 8.81 -27.73 7.72
C MET A 57 10.00 -26.92 8.24
N PHE A 58 9.92 -25.59 8.21
CA PHE A 58 10.93 -24.71 8.79
C PHE A 58 10.96 -24.81 10.32
N ASP A 59 9.81 -24.80 10.99
CA ASP A 59 9.75 -24.97 12.46
C ASP A 59 10.36 -26.31 12.88
N ARG A 60 10.08 -27.40 12.16
CA ARG A 60 10.62 -28.74 12.48
C ARG A 60 12.11 -28.88 12.19
N VAL A 61 12.65 -28.09 11.25
CA VAL A 61 14.09 -28.02 10.97
C VAL A 61 14.80 -27.15 12.00
N LEU A 62 14.16 -26.08 12.46
CA LEU A 62 14.68 -25.17 13.49
C LEU A 62 14.64 -25.84 14.88
N GLU A 63 13.54 -26.49 15.25
CA GLU A 63 13.36 -27.16 16.55
C GLU A 63 14.33 -28.35 16.73
N LYS A 64 14.81 -28.94 15.62
CA LYS A 64 15.81 -30.01 15.60
C LYS A 64 17.27 -29.52 15.71
N GLU A 65 17.54 -28.25 15.41
CA GLU A 65 18.86 -27.60 15.52
C GLU A 65 19.04 -26.81 16.83
N PHE A 66 17.96 -26.51 17.57
CA PHE A 66 18.00 -25.58 18.70
C PHE A 66 17.52 -26.14 20.07
N SER A 67 17.60 -27.45 20.31
CA SER A 67 17.26 -28.01 21.62
C SER A 67 18.42 -27.89 22.63
N GLU A 68 18.38 -26.86 23.49
CA GLU A 68 18.92 -26.91 24.85
C GLU A 68 17.91 -26.31 25.86
N ASN A 69 17.87 -26.95 27.03
CA ASN A 69 16.86 -26.97 28.09
C ASN A 69 16.34 -25.62 28.63
N ASP A 70 15.05 -25.58 28.98
CA ASP A 70 14.62 -25.45 30.39
C ASP A 70 13.09 -25.70 30.53
N GLN A 71 12.72 -26.72 31.30
CA GLN A 71 11.37 -26.92 31.85
C GLN A 71 11.20 -26.10 33.14
N PRO A 72 9.97 -25.75 33.50
CA PRO A 72 9.41 -26.48 34.64
C PRO A 72 7.97 -26.97 34.40
N GLU A 73 7.72 -28.11 35.04
CA GLU A 73 6.48 -28.87 35.08
C GLU A 73 5.38 -28.20 35.93
N GLY A 74 4.13 -28.45 35.54
CA GLY A 74 3.05 -28.80 36.47
C GLY A 74 2.15 -27.67 36.97
N ILE A 75 0.87 -27.72 36.62
CA ILE A 75 -0.19 -28.30 37.49
C ILE A 75 -1.57 -28.17 36.79
N ASP A 76 -2.28 -29.29 36.84
CA ASP A 76 -3.59 -29.58 36.25
C ASP A 76 -4.76 -28.73 36.77
N GLY A 77 -5.83 -28.68 35.97
CA GLY A 77 -7.16 -28.97 36.52
C GLY A 77 -8.30 -27.98 36.26
N SER A 78 -9.19 -28.40 35.35
CA SER A 78 -10.66 -28.22 35.38
C SER A 78 -11.30 -26.94 34.81
N ASN A 79 -11.51 -27.02 33.49
CA ASN A 79 -12.75 -26.79 32.75
C ASN A 79 -13.99 -26.21 33.46
N PHE A 80 -14.47 -25.17 32.79
CA PHE A 80 -15.62 -24.27 32.91
C PHE A 80 -17.03 -24.90 32.98
N ASN A 81 -17.19 -26.16 33.38
CA ASN A 81 -18.45 -26.87 33.21
C ASN A 81 -18.84 -27.67 34.46
N ASN A 82 -19.24 -26.98 35.54
CA ASN A 82 -20.17 -27.51 36.55
C ASN A 82 -20.69 -26.41 37.50
N SER A 83 -22.00 -26.47 37.74
CA SER A 83 -22.77 -25.77 38.76
C SER A 83 -23.11 -24.29 38.56
N VAL A 84 -23.85 -24.05 37.48
CA VAL A 84 -25.08 -23.22 37.46
C VAL A 84 -26.25 -23.96 38.17
N ALA A 85 -25.96 -24.72 39.22
CA ALA A 85 -26.94 -25.55 39.92
C ALA A 85 -26.65 -25.49 41.41
N ASP A 86 -27.02 -24.36 42.02
CA ASP A 86 -27.47 -24.26 43.42
C ASP A 86 -27.92 -22.81 43.66
N GLN A 87 -29.19 -22.54 43.36
CA GLN A 87 -29.85 -21.32 43.82
C GLN A 87 -29.95 -21.36 45.35
N GLN A 88 -29.14 -20.55 46.03
CA GLN A 88 -29.55 -19.89 47.26
C GLN A 88 -29.28 -18.41 47.07
N ALA A 89 -30.33 -17.62 46.85
CA ALA A 89 -30.25 -16.18 46.94
C ALA A 89 -29.90 -15.82 48.39
N VAL A 90 -28.64 -15.49 48.64
CA VAL A 90 -28.18 -14.93 49.91
C VAL A 90 -28.45 -13.42 49.84
N LEU A 91 -29.25 -12.92 50.79
CA LEU A 91 -29.38 -11.48 51.00
C LEU A 91 -28.02 -10.96 51.52
N GLU A 92 -27.24 -10.36 50.64
CA GLU A 92 -26.02 -9.66 51.00
C GLU A 92 -26.37 -8.24 51.49
N THR A 93 -26.20 -8.01 52.78
CA THR A 93 -26.31 -6.66 53.36
C THR A 93 -25.00 -5.93 53.09
N VAL A 94 -24.98 -5.10 52.04
CA VAL A 94 -23.81 -4.29 51.67
C VAL A 94 -23.87 -2.94 52.39
N ALA A 95 -22.85 -2.61 53.19
CA ALA A 95 -22.75 -1.32 53.85
C ALA A 95 -22.15 -0.28 52.89
N LYS A 96 -22.91 0.79 52.58
CA LYS A 96 -22.40 1.95 51.84
C LYS A 96 -21.74 2.92 52.81
N ILE A 97 -20.43 3.14 52.67
CA ILE A 97 -19.69 4.15 53.44
C ILE A 97 -19.39 5.32 52.50
N THR A 98 -19.97 6.49 52.79
CA THR A 98 -19.66 7.74 52.09
C THR A 98 -18.67 8.51 52.96
N HIS A 99 -17.45 8.75 52.48
CA HIS A 99 -16.47 9.56 53.19
C HIS A 99 -16.73 11.05 52.96
N GLU A 100 -17.60 11.69 53.75
CA GLU A 100 -17.60 13.17 53.83
C GLU A 100 -16.51 13.62 54.81
N LYS A 101 -15.43 14.24 54.30
CA LYS A 101 -14.43 14.90 55.16
C LYS A 101 -14.84 16.34 55.48
N GLY A 102 -15.16 16.55 56.76
CA GLY A 102 -15.29 17.88 57.36
C GLY A 102 -13.97 18.67 57.33
N LYS A 103 -14.12 20.00 57.20
CA LYS A 103 -13.06 21.03 57.11
C LYS A 103 -12.04 21.05 58.26
N LYS A 104 -10.81 21.43 57.88
CA LYS A 104 -9.77 22.22 58.59
C LYS A 104 -8.87 21.56 59.66
N ASN A 105 -7.55 21.55 59.42
CA ASN A 105 -6.61 22.58 59.93
C ASN A 105 -5.17 22.39 59.39
N ASP A 106 -4.50 23.52 59.14
CA ASP A 106 -3.13 23.67 58.65
C ASP A 106 -2.05 23.17 59.64
N THR A 107 -0.95 22.63 59.08
CA THR A 107 0.47 22.99 59.31
C THR A 107 1.39 21.78 59.10
N GLN A 108 2.28 21.84 58.10
CA GLN A 108 3.74 21.77 58.29
C GLN A 108 4.49 21.68 56.95
N VAL A 109 5.57 22.46 56.92
CA VAL A 109 6.59 22.66 55.90
C VAL A 109 7.55 21.47 55.85
N ALA A 110 7.99 21.02 54.67
CA ALA A 110 9.40 20.66 54.40
C ALA A 110 9.70 20.32 52.92
N ASN A 111 10.61 21.12 52.36
CA ASN A 111 11.50 20.98 51.21
C ASN A 111 11.74 19.59 50.58
N GLY A 112 11.72 19.57 49.24
CA GLY A 112 12.37 18.54 48.41
C GLY A 112 12.37 18.91 46.92
N THR A 113 13.44 19.54 46.45
CA THR A 113 13.66 19.91 45.04
C THR A 113 13.89 18.65 44.20
N ARG A 114 12.96 18.30 43.29
CA ARG A 114 13.19 17.29 42.23
C ARG A 114 13.69 17.99 40.95
N PRO A 115 14.65 17.41 40.20
CA PRO A 115 15.06 17.96 38.92
C PRO A 115 13.96 17.72 37.86
N PHE A 116 13.64 18.74 37.07
CA PHE A 116 12.65 18.67 35.99
C PHE A 116 13.03 17.59 34.96
N GLN A 117 12.24 16.52 34.87
CA GLN A 117 12.26 15.57 33.76
C GLN A 117 11.07 15.84 32.83
N LEU A 118 11.33 15.89 31.52
CA LEU A 118 10.33 16.19 30.49
C LEU A 118 9.18 15.15 30.42
N GLN A 119 9.39 13.97 31.03
CA GLN A 119 8.39 12.92 31.21
C GLN A 119 7.25 13.32 32.17
N ASP A 120 7.54 14.17 33.17
CA ASP A 120 6.57 14.64 34.18
C ASP A 120 5.56 15.65 33.60
N VAL A 121 5.87 16.28 32.46
CA VAL A 121 4.96 17.21 31.78
C VAL A 121 3.83 16.47 31.04
N PHE A 122 4.05 15.21 30.68
CA PHE A 122 3.05 14.36 30.01
C PHE A 122 2.36 13.36 30.93
N SER A 123 2.81 13.26 32.18
CA SER A 123 2.13 12.49 33.23
C SER A 123 1.44 13.45 34.19
N LEU A 124 0.31 14.01 33.73
CA LEU A 124 -0.68 14.57 34.65
C LEU A 124 -1.25 13.41 35.47
N GLU A 125 -0.63 13.18 36.62
CA GLU A 125 -1.16 12.41 37.73
C GLU A 125 -2.61 12.86 37.97
N ASN A 126 -3.51 11.87 38.08
CA ASN A 126 -4.89 12.02 38.49
C ASN A 126 -4.97 12.70 39.87
N GLU A 127 -4.90 14.03 39.93
CA GLU A 127 -5.26 14.83 41.10
C GLU A 127 -6.74 15.24 41.07
N GLU A 128 -7.62 14.32 40.68
CA GLU A 128 -9.03 14.37 41.09
C GLU A 128 -9.28 13.18 42.01
N SER A 129 -8.97 13.37 43.29
CA SER A 129 -9.48 12.56 44.39
C SER A 129 -10.99 12.79 44.49
N GLU A 130 -11.75 12.26 43.54
CA GLU A 130 -13.18 12.07 43.71
C GLU A 130 -13.40 10.90 44.65
N ASP A 131 -14.25 11.08 45.67
CA ASP A 131 -14.65 10.05 46.62
C ASP A 131 -15.06 8.76 45.89
N THR A 132 -14.15 7.80 45.80
CA THR A 132 -14.42 6.49 45.22
C THR A 132 -15.27 5.71 46.20
N GLU A 133 -16.55 5.50 45.88
CA GLU A 133 -17.39 4.58 46.64
C GLU A 133 -16.79 3.17 46.51
N THR A 134 -16.22 2.66 47.61
CA THR A 134 -15.67 1.31 47.69
C THR A 134 -16.68 0.38 48.34
N LEU A 135 -16.99 -0.74 47.68
CA LEU A 135 -17.76 -1.82 48.29
C LEU A 135 -16.79 -2.84 48.90
N ILE A 136 -17.06 -3.26 50.13
CA ILE A 136 -16.28 -4.30 50.81
C ILE A 136 -17.20 -5.50 50.98
N ASP A 137 -16.83 -6.63 50.38
CA ASP A 137 -17.52 -7.90 50.59
C ASP A 137 -17.14 -8.52 51.94
N LYS A 138 -17.92 -9.47 52.44
CA LYS A 138 -17.72 -10.24 53.69
C LYS A 138 -16.34 -10.92 53.79
N LYS A 139 -15.65 -11.11 52.67
CA LYS A 139 -14.28 -11.64 52.60
C LYS A 139 -13.19 -10.55 52.59
N ASP A 140 -13.52 -9.30 52.94
CA ASP A 140 -12.65 -8.13 52.88
C ASP A 140 -12.10 -7.80 51.48
N ASN A 141 -12.80 -8.24 50.44
CA ASN A 141 -12.47 -7.85 49.07
C ASN A 141 -12.98 -6.43 48.81
N VAL A 142 -12.07 -5.53 48.45
CA VAL A 142 -12.37 -4.12 48.17
C VAL A 142 -12.63 -3.95 46.67
N PHE A 143 -13.86 -3.59 46.32
CA PHE A 143 -14.27 -3.29 44.95
C PHE A 143 -14.45 -1.78 44.79
N VAL A 144 -13.67 -1.18 43.88
CA VAL A 144 -13.80 0.24 43.52
C VAL A 144 -14.83 0.36 42.41
N MET A 145 -15.90 1.12 42.62
CA MET A 145 -16.86 1.42 41.55
C MET A 145 -16.24 2.37 40.53
N SER A 146 -15.56 1.82 39.53
CA SER A 146 -15.18 2.57 38.33
C SER A 146 -16.44 2.88 37.53
N ASN A 147 -16.75 4.16 37.40
CA ASN A 147 -17.79 4.78 36.58
C ASN A 147 -19.02 5.22 37.37
N LYS A 148 -18.89 6.37 38.02
CA LYS A 148 -20.02 7.24 38.32
C LYS A 148 -20.61 7.65 36.97
N LYS A 149 -21.64 6.96 36.49
CA LYS A 149 -22.47 7.45 35.38
C LYS A 149 -22.98 8.81 35.80
N SER A 150 -22.28 9.86 35.40
CA SER A 150 -22.65 11.22 35.73
C SER A 150 -24.04 11.48 35.14
N LYS A 151 -24.82 12.31 35.82
CA LYS A 151 -26.21 12.62 35.45
C LYS A 151 -26.32 13.35 34.10
N TYR A 152 -25.19 13.77 33.53
CA TYR A 152 -25.04 14.46 32.26
C TYR A 152 -24.03 13.72 31.35
N PRO A 153 -24.19 13.78 30.02
CA PRO A 153 -23.18 13.25 29.10
C PRO A 153 -21.91 14.10 29.21
N ILE A 154 -20.86 13.54 29.85
CA ILE A 154 -19.53 14.14 29.86
C ILE A 154 -18.81 13.67 28.60
N LEU A 155 -18.19 14.59 27.86
CA LEU A 155 -17.30 14.25 26.74
C LEU A 155 -16.03 13.60 27.30
N GLN A 156 -15.93 12.26 27.25
CA GLN A 156 -14.66 11.57 27.49
C GLN A 156 -13.75 11.78 26.28
N VAL A 157 -12.63 12.47 26.49
CA VAL A 157 -11.61 12.70 25.46
C VAL A 157 -10.52 11.66 25.63
N ASP A 158 -10.23 10.90 24.58
CA ASP A 158 -9.05 10.04 24.54
C ASP A 158 -7.82 10.91 24.20
N LEU A 159 -7.19 11.46 25.25
CA LEU A 159 -6.00 12.31 25.12
C LEU A 159 -4.83 11.58 24.46
N ARG A 160 -4.78 10.25 24.56
CA ARG A 160 -3.71 9.43 23.98
C ARG A 160 -3.85 9.37 22.46
N LEU A 161 -5.07 9.11 21.96
CA LEU A 161 -5.34 9.16 20.52
C LEU A 161 -4.99 10.51 19.90
N ILE A 162 -5.35 11.61 20.58
CA ILE A 162 -5.03 12.96 20.11
C ILE A 162 -3.52 13.18 20.07
N SER A 163 -2.81 12.79 21.13
CA SER A 163 -1.34 12.89 21.19
C SER A 163 -0.68 12.10 20.06
N ASP A 164 -1.08 10.85 19.86
CA ASP A 164 -0.51 9.97 18.82
C ASP A 164 -0.77 10.54 17.41
N LEU A 165 -1.97 11.09 17.16
CA LEU A 165 -2.30 11.75 15.89
C LEU A 165 -1.45 13.00 15.67
N VAL A 166 -1.26 13.83 16.71
CA VAL A 166 -0.43 15.04 16.63
C VAL A 166 1.01 14.66 16.31
N VAL A 167 1.57 13.67 17.01
CA VAL A 167 2.93 13.19 16.77
C VAL A 167 3.07 12.63 15.34
N ALA A 168 2.10 11.86 14.87
CA ALA A 168 2.10 11.31 13.50
C ALA A 168 2.05 12.40 12.42
N ILE A 169 1.24 13.46 12.60
CA ILE A 169 1.12 14.55 11.62
C ILE A 169 2.36 15.45 11.63
N VAL A 170 2.80 15.87 12.82
CA VAL A 170 3.97 16.77 12.96
C VAL A 170 5.22 16.11 12.39
N SER A 171 5.40 14.83 12.67
CA SER A 171 6.54 14.09 12.13
C SER A 171 6.45 13.83 10.65
N ALA A 172 5.27 13.48 10.12
CA ALA A 172 5.07 13.37 8.67
C ALA A 172 5.37 14.70 7.98
N ALA A 173 4.96 15.83 8.55
CA ALA A 173 5.28 17.16 8.03
C ALA A 173 6.80 17.40 8.02
N ILE A 174 7.50 17.14 9.12
CA ILE A 174 8.96 17.28 9.21
C ILE A 174 9.66 16.36 8.20
N GLY A 175 9.30 15.07 8.16
CA GLY A 175 9.86 14.10 7.23
C GLY A 175 9.60 14.46 5.78
N GLY A 176 8.41 14.96 5.47
CA GLY A 176 8.03 15.48 4.15
C GLY A 176 8.87 16.69 3.73
N ILE A 177 9.09 17.65 4.63
CA ILE A 177 9.96 18.81 4.39
C ILE A 177 11.39 18.35 4.12
N VAL A 178 11.95 17.48 4.97
CA VAL A 178 13.30 16.93 4.81
C VAL A 178 13.43 16.19 3.46
N SER A 179 12.46 15.34 3.12
CA SER A 179 12.44 14.62 1.84
C SER A 179 12.41 15.58 0.65
N SER A 180 11.57 16.62 0.72
CA SER A 180 11.48 17.65 -0.32
C SER A 180 12.80 18.42 -0.48
N CYS A 181 13.46 18.79 0.62
CA CYS A 181 14.79 19.42 0.62
C CYS A 181 15.87 18.53 -0.02
N LEU A 182 15.78 17.22 0.15
CA LEU A 182 16.69 16.24 -0.48
C LEU A 182 16.35 15.95 -1.95
N GLY A 183 15.31 16.57 -2.50
CA GLY A 183 14.81 16.31 -3.86
C GLY A 183 14.11 14.97 -4.01
N GLN A 184 13.68 14.36 -2.90
CA GLN A 184 12.97 13.09 -2.84
C GLN A 184 11.44 13.32 -2.82
N PRO A 185 10.62 12.32 -3.19
CA PRO A 185 9.17 12.41 -3.10
C PRO A 185 8.71 12.57 -1.64
N VAL A 186 7.71 13.42 -1.39
CA VAL A 186 7.23 13.72 -0.03
C VAL A 186 6.71 12.47 0.70
N ILE A 187 6.11 11.55 -0.06
CA ILE A 187 5.64 10.23 0.37
C ILE A 187 6.72 9.42 1.10
N VAL A 188 7.96 9.46 0.60
CA VAL A 188 9.11 8.80 1.25
C VAL A 188 9.35 9.40 2.64
N GLY A 189 9.20 10.71 2.77
CA GLY A 189 9.31 11.42 4.05
C GLY A 189 8.25 11.00 5.06
N TYR A 190 7.00 10.82 4.63
CA TYR A 190 5.91 10.35 5.48
C TYR A 190 6.17 8.94 6.02
N LEU A 191 6.59 8.02 5.14
CA LEU A 191 6.93 6.64 5.52
C LEU A 191 8.11 6.57 6.49
N LEU A 192 9.18 7.31 6.22
CA LEU A 192 10.36 7.34 7.09
C LEU A 192 10.03 7.95 8.46
N ALA A 193 9.25 9.02 8.49
CA ALA A 193 8.80 9.63 9.74
C ALA A 193 8.00 8.64 10.60
N GLY A 194 7.05 7.92 9.98
CA GLY A 194 6.31 6.86 10.63
C GLY A 194 7.20 5.74 11.17
N SER A 195 8.17 5.28 10.37
CA SER A 195 9.11 4.23 10.79
C SER A 195 10.00 4.64 11.96
N ILE A 196 10.37 5.92 12.05
CA ILE A 196 11.14 6.47 13.17
C ILE A 196 10.29 6.55 14.45
N ILE A 197 9.00 6.88 14.35
CA ILE A 197 8.14 7.10 15.53
C ILE A 197 7.42 5.86 16.01
N GLY A 198 7.19 4.92 15.10
CA GLY A 198 6.58 3.64 15.41
C GLY A 198 7.39 2.81 16.38
N PRO A 199 6.84 1.66 16.81
CA PRO A 199 7.46 0.79 17.82
C PRO A 199 8.81 0.22 17.36
N GLY A 200 9.05 0.11 16.06
CA GLY A 200 10.34 -0.32 15.50
C GLY A 200 11.45 0.75 15.52
N GLY A 201 11.15 1.98 15.93
CA GLY A 201 12.07 3.12 16.00
C GLY A 201 12.22 3.65 17.42
N LEU A 202 11.67 4.84 17.66
CA LEU A 202 11.70 5.56 18.95
C LEU A 202 10.54 5.18 19.88
N ASN A 203 9.56 4.40 19.39
CA ASN A 203 8.42 3.91 20.15
C ASN A 203 7.61 5.02 20.86
N PHE A 204 7.43 6.16 20.19
CA PHE A 204 6.59 7.26 20.70
C PHE A 204 5.10 6.92 20.66
N ILE A 205 4.68 6.12 19.67
CA ILE A 205 3.30 5.65 19.51
C ILE A 205 3.28 4.16 19.83
N SER A 206 2.66 3.78 20.94
CA SER A 206 2.57 2.37 21.37
C SER A 206 1.27 1.69 20.92
N GLU A 207 0.21 2.44 20.63
CA GLU A 207 -1.13 1.91 20.34
C GLU A 207 -1.49 2.09 18.85
N MET A 208 -0.92 1.24 18.00
CA MET A 208 -1.03 1.39 16.53
C MET A 208 -2.46 1.28 16.00
N VAL A 209 -3.34 0.50 16.64
CA VAL A 209 -4.68 0.17 16.13
C VAL A 209 -5.57 1.39 15.96
N GLN A 210 -5.54 2.32 16.92
CA GLN A 210 -6.40 3.51 16.85
C GLN A 210 -5.94 4.47 15.74
N VAL A 211 -4.62 4.68 15.63
CA VAL A 211 -4.03 5.52 14.57
C VAL A 211 -4.29 4.91 13.19
N GLU A 212 -4.14 3.60 13.05
CA GLU A 212 -4.42 2.86 11.81
C GLU A 212 -5.89 3.01 11.37
N THR A 213 -6.82 2.94 12.34
CA THR A 213 -8.25 3.10 12.07
C THR A 213 -8.56 4.49 11.50
N VAL A 214 -7.94 5.55 12.05
CA VAL A 214 -8.09 6.93 11.52
C VAL A 214 -7.37 7.07 10.16
N ALA A 215 -6.20 6.47 10.01
CA ALA A 215 -5.43 6.43 8.78
C ALA A 215 -6.16 5.73 7.63
N GLN A 216 -7.09 4.81 7.90
CA GLN A 216 -7.89 4.14 6.87
C GLN A 216 -8.74 5.12 6.05
N PHE A 217 -9.16 6.26 6.63
CA PHE A 217 -9.80 7.33 5.85
C PHE A 217 -8.87 7.92 4.78
N GLY A 218 -7.55 7.87 4.99
CA GLY A 218 -6.56 8.26 3.99
C GLY A 218 -6.62 7.42 2.74
N VAL A 219 -6.79 6.11 2.89
CA VAL A 219 -7.00 5.23 1.74
C VAL A 219 -8.28 5.58 0.99
N VAL A 220 -9.37 5.79 1.73
CA VAL A 220 -10.68 6.11 1.16
C VAL A 220 -10.62 7.40 0.35
N PHE A 221 -10.04 8.48 0.90
CA PHE A 221 -9.92 9.75 0.17
C PHE A 221 -8.89 9.70 -0.97
N LEU A 222 -7.82 8.93 -0.81
CA LEU A 222 -6.81 8.73 -1.85
C LEU A 222 -7.40 8.01 -3.07
N LEU A 223 -8.15 6.93 -2.85
CA LEU A 223 -8.81 6.18 -3.92
C LEU A 223 -10.00 6.91 -4.52
N PHE A 224 -10.73 7.69 -3.72
CA PHE A 224 -11.77 8.58 -4.22
C PHE A 224 -11.20 9.64 -5.17
N ALA A 225 -10.11 10.31 -4.79
CA ALA A 225 -9.46 11.29 -5.65
C ALA A 225 -8.88 10.64 -6.93
N LEU A 226 -8.29 9.46 -6.82
CA LEU A 226 -7.86 8.69 -7.98
C LEU A 226 -9.05 8.36 -8.90
N GLY A 227 -10.21 8.01 -8.33
CA GLY A 227 -11.45 7.82 -9.08
C GLY A 227 -11.94 9.11 -9.76
N LEU A 228 -11.79 10.29 -9.13
CA LEU A 228 -12.13 11.59 -9.73
C LEU A 228 -11.21 11.95 -10.91
N GLU A 229 -9.94 11.57 -10.84
CA GLU A 229 -8.97 11.79 -11.91
C GLU A 229 -9.19 10.88 -13.12
N PHE A 230 -9.93 9.77 -12.93
CA PHE A 230 -10.31 8.85 -13.99
C PHE A 230 -11.11 9.57 -15.08
N SER A 231 -10.57 9.63 -16.30
CA SER A 231 -11.29 10.19 -17.44
C SER A 231 -11.18 9.27 -18.64
N LEU A 232 -12.32 8.77 -19.11
CA LEU A 232 -12.43 8.00 -20.35
C LEU A 232 -11.93 8.81 -21.56
N THR A 233 -12.10 10.14 -21.52
CA THR A 233 -11.61 11.04 -22.56
C THR A 233 -10.09 11.11 -22.56
N LYS A 234 -9.45 11.27 -21.39
CA LYS A 234 -7.99 11.22 -21.27
C LYS A 234 -7.45 9.86 -21.72
N LEU A 235 -8.11 8.76 -21.34
CA LEU A 235 -7.69 7.42 -21.71
C LEU A 235 -7.72 7.18 -23.23
N LYS A 236 -8.74 7.68 -23.94
CA LYS A 236 -8.82 7.59 -25.41
C LYS A 236 -7.70 8.38 -26.12
N VAL A 237 -7.19 9.44 -25.50
CA VAL A 237 -6.13 10.29 -26.09
C VAL A 237 -4.76 9.62 -26.03
N VAL A 238 -4.48 8.80 -25.00
CA VAL A 238 -3.13 8.22 -24.79
C VAL A 238 -2.77 7.04 -25.71
N GLY A 239 -3.64 6.76 -26.69
CA GLY A 239 -3.39 5.80 -27.76
C GLY A 239 -3.53 4.34 -27.33
N PRO A 240 -3.71 3.42 -28.31
CA PRO A 240 -3.93 2.00 -28.03
C PRO A 240 -2.76 1.33 -27.32
N VAL A 241 -1.54 1.86 -27.50
CA VAL A 241 -0.30 1.33 -26.91
C VAL A 241 -0.31 1.47 -25.40
N ALA A 242 -0.78 2.60 -24.87
CA ALA A 242 -0.85 2.83 -23.43
C ALA A 242 -1.83 1.87 -22.74
N ILE A 243 -3.03 1.72 -23.34
CA ILE A 243 -4.09 0.87 -22.78
C ILE A 243 -3.73 -0.62 -22.93
N LEU A 244 -3.51 -1.08 -24.16
CA LEU A 244 -3.21 -2.50 -24.42
C LEU A 244 -1.85 -2.89 -23.86
N GLY A 245 -0.87 -2.00 -23.92
CA GLY A 245 0.45 -2.22 -23.34
C GLY A 245 0.41 -2.28 -21.81
N GLY A 246 -0.29 -1.35 -21.16
CA GLY A 246 -0.48 -1.39 -19.71
C GLY A 246 -1.22 -2.65 -19.25
N MET A 247 -2.30 -3.02 -19.94
CA MET A 247 -3.03 -4.26 -19.65
C MET A 247 -2.14 -5.49 -19.82
N LEU A 248 -1.38 -5.56 -20.92
CA LEU A 248 -0.48 -6.66 -21.20
C LEU A 248 0.65 -6.74 -20.16
N GLN A 249 1.18 -5.60 -19.69
CA GLN A 249 2.17 -5.58 -18.61
C GLN A 249 1.61 -6.19 -17.33
N ILE A 250 0.43 -5.75 -16.88
CA ILE A 250 -0.22 -6.28 -15.67
C ILE A 250 -0.43 -7.80 -15.80
N VAL A 251 -0.98 -8.26 -16.92
CA VAL A 251 -1.22 -9.70 -17.17
C VAL A 251 0.08 -10.49 -17.19
N ILE A 252 1.13 -10.01 -17.87
CA ILE A 252 2.44 -10.68 -17.90
C ILE A 252 3.01 -10.81 -16.49
N PHE A 253 2.92 -9.76 -15.66
CA PHE A 253 3.39 -9.80 -14.28
C PHE A 253 2.61 -10.80 -13.43
N ILE A 254 1.28 -10.80 -13.53
CA ILE A 254 0.42 -11.76 -12.85
C ILE A 254 0.78 -13.19 -13.24
N CYS A 255 0.93 -13.48 -14.54
CA CYS A 255 1.31 -14.80 -15.01
C CYS A 255 2.72 -15.19 -14.55
N LEU A 256 3.68 -14.29 -14.65
CA LEU A 256 5.07 -14.56 -14.26
C LEU A 256 5.17 -14.89 -12.76
N CYS A 257 4.63 -14.03 -11.90
CA CYS A 257 4.64 -14.26 -10.46
C CYS A 257 3.77 -15.44 -10.04
N GLY A 258 2.64 -15.68 -10.71
CA GLY A 258 1.81 -16.86 -10.49
C GLY A 258 2.55 -18.17 -10.79
N ILE A 259 3.26 -18.24 -11.93
CA ILE A 259 4.07 -19.41 -12.30
C ILE A 259 5.22 -19.60 -11.29
N ILE A 260 5.94 -18.52 -10.95
CA ILE A 260 7.04 -18.58 -9.97
C ILE A 260 6.51 -19.08 -8.62
N SER A 261 5.35 -18.60 -8.17
CA SER A 261 4.73 -19.03 -6.91
C SER A 261 4.48 -20.54 -6.89
N VAL A 262 3.86 -21.07 -7.96
CA VAL A 262 3.60 -22.51 -8.09
C VAL A 262 4.89 -23.33 -8.12
N LEU A 263 5.93 -22.84 -8.81
CA LEU A 263 7.24 -23.50 -8.86
C LEU A 263 7.96 -23.51 -7.50
N CYS A 264 7.75 -22.47 -6.68
CA CYS A 264 8.27 -22.37 -5.32
C CYS A 264 7.41 -23.11 -4.29
N GLY A 265 6.29 -23.73 -4.70
CA GLY A 265 5.37 -24.43 -3.79
C GLY A 265 4.45 -23.52 -2.98
N ALA A 266 4.35 -22.23 -3.33
CA ALA A 266 3.45 -21.26 -2.70
C ALA A 266 2.07 -21.26 -3.36
N LYS A 267 1.08 -20.61 -2.71
CA LYS A 267 -0.30 -20.57 -3.23
C LYS A 267 -0.36 -19.74 -4.52
N LEU A 268 -1.18 -20.18 -5.48
CA LEU A 268 -1.39 -19.42 -6.72
C LEU A 268 -1.95 -18.02 -6.43
N SER A 269 -2.84 -17.88 -5.45
CA SER A 269 -3.43 -16.59 -5.05
C SER A 269 -2.39 -15.58 -4.58
N GLU A 270 -1.40 -16.01 -3.80
CA GLU A 270 -0.27 -15.19 -3.37
C GLU A 270 0.55 -14.71 -4.58
N GLY A 271 0.86 -15.61 -5.51
CA GLY A 271 1.62 -15.27 -6.73
C GLY A 271 0.89 -14.28 -7.64
N VAL A 272 -0.43 -14.45 -7.81
CA VAL A 272 -1.28 -13.54 -8.59
C VAL A 272 -1.32 -12.17 -7.92
N PHE A 273 -1.41 -12.12 -6.58
CA PHE A 273 -1.37 -10.86 -5.84
C PHE A 273 -0.01 -10.17 -5.98
N VAL A 274 1.10 -10.88 -5.78
CA VAL A 274 2.45 -10.32 -5.92
C VAL A 274 2.66 -9.79 -7.34
N GLY A 275 2.22 -10.51 -8.36
CA GLY A 275 2.30 -10.03 -9.75
C GLY A 275 1.49 -8.75 -9.96
N SER A 276 0.25 -8.72 -9.44
CA SER A 276 -0.59 -7.52 -9.49
C SER A 276 0.07 -6.33 -8.79
N PHE A 277 0.59 -6.55 -7.58
CA PHE A 277 1.30 -5.56 -6.77
C PHE A 277 2.56 -5.02 -7.46
N LEU A 278 3.43 -5.89 -7.97
CA LEU A 278 4.68 -5.50 -8.63
C LEU A 278 4.44 -4.80 -9.98
N SER A 279 3.31 -5.08 -10.63
CA SER A 279 2.99 -4.43 -11.91
C SER A 279 2.72 -2.93 -11.79
N MET A 280 2.30 -2.46 -10.61
CA MET A 280 1.96 -1.05 -10.36
C MET A 280 3.22 -0.19 -10.32
N SER A 281 3.18 0.97 -10.99
CA SER A 281 4.31 1.91 -11.06
C SER A 281 3.99 3.26 -10.45
N SER A 282 5.01 4.06 -10.14
CA SER A 282 4.81 5.36 -9.48
C SER A 282 4.55 6.49 -10.47
N THR A 283 3.33 7.04 -10.48
CA THR A 283 2.96 8.15 -11.36
C THR A 283 3.59 9.46 -10.91
N ALA A 284 3.48 9.82 -9.63
CA ALA A 284 3.96 11.10 -9.10
C ALA A 284 5.46 11.31 -9.36
N VAL A 285 6.28 10.27 -9.14
CA VAL A 285 7.73 10.36 -9.29
C VAL A 285 8.13 10.48 -10.76
N VAL A 286 7.48 9.72 -11.65
CA VAL A 286 7.79 9.72 -13.09
C VAL A 286 7.32 11.00 -13.77
N VAL A 287 6.12 11.47 -13.44
CA VAL A 287 5.58 12.73 -14.00
C VAL A 287 6.46 13.91 -13.59
N LYS A 288 6.85 14.00 -12.30
CA LYS A 288 7.77 15.04 -11.83
C LYS A 288 9.09 15.01 -12.60
N PHE A 289 9.68 13.83 -12.80
CA PHE A 289 10.92 13.69 -13.57
C PHE A 289 10.75 14.10 -15.04
N LEU A 290 9.65 13.72 -15.70
CA LEU A 290 9.37 14.10 -17.09
C LEU A 290 9.15 15.60 -17.25
N MET A 291 8.53 16.26 -16.26
CA MET A 291 8.34 17.72 -16.23
C MET A 291 9.68 18.44 -16.03
N GLU A 292 10.51 18.02 -15.08
CA GLU A 292 11.85 18.60 -14.85
C GLU A 292 12.76 18.49 -16.08
N ARG A 293 12.58 17.44 -16.89
CA ARG A 293 13.32 17.22 -18.13
C ARG A 293 12.64 17.79 -19.38
N ASN A 294 11.51 18.49 -19.25
CA ASN A 294 10.68 18.96 -20.36
C ASN A 294 10.39 17.87 -21.42
N SER A 295 10.35 16.60 -21.00
CA SER A 295 10.25 15.42 -21.87
C SER A 295 8.85 14.78 -21.86
N GLY A 296 7.87 15.41 -21.18
CA GLY A 296 6.49 14.90 -21.11
C GLY A 296 5.79 14.76 -22.46
N ASN A 297 6.07 15.67 -23.40
CA ASN A 297 5.49 15.63 -24.76
C ASN A 297 6.27 14.76 -25.75
N SER A 298 7.38 14.15 -25.32
CA SER A 298 8.13 13.22 -26.16
C SER A 298 7.35 11.92 -26.36
N LEU A 299 7.68 11.15 -27.41
CA LEU A 299 7.05 9.85 -27.67
C LEU A 299 7.17 8.88 -26.48
N HIS A 300 8.34 8.84 -25.82
CA HIS A 300 8.54 7.99 -24.65
C HIS A 300 7.77 8.52 -23.43
N GLY A 301 7.74 9.84 -23.23
CA GLY A 301 6.97 10.48 -22.16
C GLY A 301 5.48 10.21 -22.27
N GLN A 302 4.88 10.37 -23.47
CA GLN A 302 3.45 10.13 -23.69
C GLN A 302 3.06 8.66 -23.47
N VAL A 303 3.87 7.71 -23.97
CA VAL A 303 3.62 6.27 -23.76
C VAL A 303 3.74 5.91 -22.28
N THR A 304 4.75 6.43 -21.57
CA THR A 304 4.93 6.20 -20.14
C THR A 304 3.76 6.79 -19.34
N ILE A 305 3.41 8.07 -19.55
CA ILE A 305 2.30 8.73 -18.84
C ILE A 305 0.98 8.00 -19.12
N GLY A 306 0.72 7.59 -20.35
CA GLY A 306 -0.49 6.82 -20.66
C GLY A 306 -0.55 5.47 -19.98
N THR A 307 0.57 4.77 -19.93
CA THR A 307 0.66 3.47 -19.23
C THR A 307 0.43 3.66 -17.73
N LEU A 308 0.99 4.72 -17.13
CA LEU A 308 0.79 5.08 -15.73
C LEU A 308 -0.67 5.39 -15.42
N ILE A 309 -1.31 6.24 -16.23
CA ILE A 309 -2.74 6.55 -16.08
C ILE A 309 -3.55 5.26 -16.12
N PHE A 310 -3.28 4.36 -17.07
CA PHE A 310 -3.98 3.08 -17.15
C PHE A 310 -3.74 2.19 -15.91
N GLN A 311 -2.50 2.13 -15.40
CA GLN A 311 -2.17 1.36 -14.19
C GLN A 311 -2.90 1.90 -12.97
N ASP A 312 -2.91 3.22 -12.76
CA ASP A 312 -3.64 3.86 -11.65
C ASP A 312 -5.14 3.54 -11.72
N CYS A 313 -5.73 3.60 -12.93
CA CYS A 313 -7.12 3.18 -13.14
C CYS A 313 -7.35 1.70 -12.78
N ALA A 314 -6.37 0.84 -13.09
CA ALA A 314 -6.44 -0.59 -12.81
C ALA A 314 -6.33 -0.90 -11.31
N VAL A 315 -5.74 -0.02 -10.48
CA VAL A 315 -5.64 -0.21 -9.03
C VAL A 315 -7.02 -0.44 -8.41
N GLY A 316 -8.02 0.37 -8.76
CA GLY A 316 -9.38 0.20 -8.25
C GLY A 316 -9.99 -1.16 -8.60
N LEU A 317 -9.70 -1.69 -9.79
CA LEU A 317 -10.13 -3.03 -10.21
C LEU A 317 -9.37 -4.13 -9.45
N LEU A 318 -8.07 -3.92 -9.19
CA LEU A 318 -7.27 -4.86 -8.40
C LEU A 318 -7.78 -4.95 -6.96
N PHE A 319 -8.21 -3.85 -6.35
CA PHE A 319 -8.86 -3.86 -5.04
C PHE A 319 -10.11 -4.74 -5.00
N ALA A 320 -10.92 -4.70 -6.06
CA ALA A 320 -12.09 -5.56 -6.18
C ALA A 320 -11.71 -7.06 -6.27
N LEU A 321 -10.52 -7.36 -6.79
CA LEU A 321 -10.00 -8.71 -6.93
C LEU A 321 -9.36 -9.25 -5.63
N ILE A 322 -8.88 -8.42 -4.70
CA ILE A 322 -8.20 -8.95 -3.49
C ILE A 322 -9.12 -9.86 -2.64
N PRO A 323 -10.38 -9.52 -2.34
CA PRO A 323 -11.28 -10.43 -1.62
C PRO A 323 -11.53 -11.74 -2.36
N VAL A 324 -11.48 -11.71 -3.70
CA VAL A 324 -11.57 -12.90 -4.55
C VAL A 324 -10.33 -13.78 -4.37
N LEU A 325 -9.14 -13.19 -4.24
CA LEU A 325 -7.91 -13.95 -4.05
C LEU A 325 -7.77 -14.54 -2.64
N GLY A 326 -8.36 -13.90 -1.61
CA GLY A 326 -8.26 -14.33 -0.21
C GLY A 326 -9.19 -15.47 0.22
N GLY A 327 -10.11 -15.93 -0.64
CA GLY A 327 -11.10 -16.95 -0.27
C GLY A 327 -10.50 -18.34 -0.01
N ASN A 328 -10.28 -18.68 1.27
CA ASN A 328 -9.62 -19.92 1.70
C ASN A 328 -10.58 -21.13 1.83
N SER A 329 -11.42 -21.39 0.83
CA SER A 329 -12.32 -22.56 0.86
C SER A 329 -12.04 -23.50 -0.31
N GLY A 330 -12.14 -24.82 -0.06
CA GLY A 330 -11.76 -25.87 -1.01
C GLY A 330 -12.36 -25.69 -2.40
N ALA A 331 -11.75 -26.26 -3.45
CA ALA A 331 -11.96 -25.90 -4.86
C ALA A 331 -13.41 -25.62 -5.29
N ILE A 332 -14.39 -26.41 -4.82
CA ILE A 332 -15.81 -26.26 -5.17
C ILE A 332 -16.49 -25.13 -4.36
N GLN A 333 -16.25 -25.06 -3.05
CA GLN A 333 -16.75 -24.00 -2.16
C GLN A 333 -16.12 -22.64 -2.50
N GLY A 334 -14.83 -22.66 -2.86
CA GLY A 334 -14.08 -21.52 -3.38
C GLY A 334 -14.69 -21.00 -4.66
N MET A 335 -14.94 -21.86 -5.64
CA MET A 335 -15.55 -21.44 -6.91
C MET A 335 -16.95 -20.83 -6.75
N ILE A 336 -17.77 -21.35 -5.82
CA ILE A 336 -19.11 -20.80 -5.52
C ILE A 336 -19.01 -19.45 -4.81
N SER A 337 -18.14 -19.33 -3.80
CA SER A 337 -17.92 -18.05 -3.09
C SER A 337 -17.32 -16.98 -3.99
N MET A 338 -16.41 -17.37 -4.90
CA MET A 338 -15.88 -16.49 -5.95
C MET A 338 -16.93 -16.05 -6.95
N GLY A 339 -17.75 -16.98 -7.45
CA GLY A 339 -18.86 -16.66 -8.34
C GLY A 339 -19.84 -15.69 -7.70
N LYS A 340 -20.15 -15.88 -6.41
CA LYS A 340 -21.00 -14.96 -5.65
C LYS A 340 -20.37 -13.58 -5.52
N LEU A 341 -19.08 -13.48 -5.16
CA LEU A 341 -18.41 -12.20 -4.97
C LEU A 341 -18.26 -11.43 -6.29
N LEU A 342 -17.95 -12.12 -7.39
CA LEU A 342 -17.95 -11.55 -8.74
C LEU A 342 -19.33 -11.08 -9.18
N LEU A 343 -20.40 -11.83 -8.86
CA LEU A 343 -21.77 -11.42 -9.16
C LEU A 343 -22.17 -10.17 -8.35
N VAL A 344 -21.83 -10.12 -7.06
CA VAL A 344 -22.06 -8.94 -6.20
C VAL A 344 -21.28 -7.73 -6.74
N LEU A 345 -20.01 -7.92 -7.12
CA LEU A 345 -19.20 -6.89 -7.74
C LEU A 345 -19.84 -6.37 -9.04
N PHE A 346 -20.27 -7.27 -9.93
CA PHE A 346 -20.91 -6.90 -11.18
C PHE A 346 -22.21 -6.12 -10.95
N LEU A 347 -23.07 -6.59 -10.03
CA LEU A 347 -24.30 -5.88 -9.65
C LEU A 347 -24.00 -4.51 -9.03
N TYR A 348 -22.99 -4.42 -8.17
CA TYR A 348 -22.56 -3.16 -7.56
C TYR A 348 -22.09 -2.16 -8.63
N LEU A 349 -21.24 -2.58 -9.56
CA LEU A 349 -20.77 -1.72 -10.66
C LEU A 349 -21.91 -1.31 -11.60
N MET A 350 -22.85 -2.21 -11.89
CA MET A 350 -24.04 -1.89 -12.69
C MET A 350 -24.94 -0.87 -11.99
N ALA A 351 -25.21 -1.07 -10.69
CA ALA A 351 -25.99 -0.13 -9.89
C ALA A 351 -25.31 1.24 -9.78
N ALA A 352 -23.99 1.26 -9.55
CA ALA A 352 -23.19 2.47 -9.52
C ALA A 352 -23.23 3.20 -10.88
N SER A 353 -23.09 2.47 -12.00
CA SER A 353 -23.19 3.04 -13.34
C SER A 353 -24.57 3.65 -13.60
N PHE A 354 -25.65 3.00 -13.17
CA PHE A 354 -27.00 3.55 -13.28
C PHE A 354 -27.20 4.81 -12.42
N LEU A 355 -26.69 4.78 -11.18
CA LEU A 355 -26.75 5.91 -10.25
C LEU A 355 -25.92 7.10 -10.77
N SER A 356 -24.78 6.84 -11.40
CA SER A 356 -23.91 7.82 -12.05
C SER A 356 -24.64 8.57 -13.16
N TRP A 357 -25.43 7.86 -13.97
CA TRP A 357 -26.14 8.47 -15.08
C TRP A 357 -27.37 9.29 -14.63
N SER A 358 -28.09 8.84 -13.60
CA SER A 358 -29.38 9.44 -13.22
C SER A 358 -29.33 10.41 -12.03
N PHE A 359 -28.60 10.05 -10.97
CA PHE A 359 -28.68 10.74 -9.68
C PHE A 359 -27.52 11.70 -9.45
N VAL A 360 -26.29 11.27 -9.68
CA VAL A 360 -25.06 12.06 -9.40
C VAL A 360 -25.06 13.44 -10.07
N PRO A 361 -25.32 13.60 -11.39
CA PRO A 361 -25.30 14.92 -12.01
C PRO A 361 -26.40 15.84 -11.47
N ARG A 362 -27.58 15.29 -11.11
CA ARG A 362 -28.66 16.07 -10.50
C ARG A 362 -28.32 16.50 -9.08
N PHE A 363 -27.76 15.59 -8.29
CA PHE A 363 -27.31 15.85 -6.94
C PHE A 363 -26.23 16.93 -6.92
N LEU A 364 -25.15 16.78 -7.70
CA LEU A 364 -24.07 17.75 -7.76
C LEU A 364 -24.54 19.11 -8.29
N LYS A 365 -25.42 19.15 -9.29
CA LYS A 365 -25.98 20.41 -9.79
C LYS A 365 -26.81 21.12 -8.72
N LEU A 366 -27.67 20.39 -8.01
CA LEU A 366 -28.47 20.94 -6.91
C LEU A 366 -27.57 21.47 -5.79
N MET A 367 -26.51 20.73 -5.47
CA MET A 367 -25.53 21.11 -4.46
C MET A 367 -24.79 22.39 -4.82
N ILE A 368 -24.33 22.52 -6.07
CA ILE A 368 -23.67 23.74 -6.55
C ILE A 368 -24.64 24.92 -6.55
N GLN A 369 -25.91 24.72 -6.96
CA GLN A 369 -26.93 25.76 -6.92
C GLN A 369 -27.21 26.26 -5.49
N LEU A 370 -27.24 25.37 -4.51
CA LEU A 370 -27.39 25.72 -3.09
C LEU A 370 -26.09 26.27 -2.48
N SER A 371 -24.94 25.83 -2.96
CA SER A 371 -23.59 26.20 -2.50
C SER A 371 -23.10 27.55 -3.03
N SER A 372 -23.87 28.21 -3.92
CA SER A 372 -23.63 29.59 -4.37
C SER A 372 -23.38 30.59 -3.22
N GLN A 373 -23.77 30.24 -1.97
CA GLN A 373 -23.49 31.04 -0.77
C GLN A 373 -22.39 30.48 0.15
N THR A 374 -22.04 29.18 0.10
CA THR A 374 -20.98 28.56 0.94
C THR A 374 -20.33 27.34 0.25
N SER A 375 -19.02 27.40 0.00
CA SER A 375 -18.22 26.29 -0.58
C SER A 375 -18.14 25.07 0.33
N GLU A 376 -18.27 25.26 1.63
CA GLU A 376 -18.19 24.22 2.67
C GLU A 376 -19.26 23.12 2.51
N LEU A 377 -20.47 23.50 2.11
CA LEU A 377 -21.58 22.55 1.96
C LEU A 377 -21.31 21.55 0.82
N TYR A 378 -20.75 22.03 -0.29
CA TYR A 378 -20.40 21.19 -1.43
C TYR A 378 -19.28 20.20 -1.10
N GLN A 379 -18.25 20.66 -0.37
CA GLN A 379 -17.16 19.81 0.10
C GLN A 379 -17.70 18.72 1.05
N LEU A 380 -18.49 19.10 2.05
CA LEU A 380 -19.06 18.16 3.03
C LEU A 380 -19.90 17.08 2.34
N ALA A 381 -20.74 17.45 1.39
CA ALA A 381 -21.62 16.50 0.75
C ALA A 381 -20.91 15.59 -0.27
N THR A 382 -19.86 16.09 -0.92
CA THR A 382 -18.97 15.26 -1.72
C THR A 382 -18.30 14.20 -0.85
N VAL A 383 -17.76 14.61 0.31
CA VAL A 383 -17.16 13.70 1.29
C VAL A 383 -18.21 12.71 1.80
N ALA A 384 -19.42 13.16 2.14
CA ALA A 384 -20.50 12.30 2.58
C ALA A 384 -20.90 11.27 1.51
N PHE A 385 -20.97 11.68 0.23
CA PHE A 385 -21.23 10.77 -0.89
C PHE A 385 -20.13 9.71 -1.04
N CYS A 386 -18.86 10.11 -0.95
CA CYS A 386 -17.72 9.20 -0.94
C CYS A 386 -17.83 8.17 0.19
N LEU A 387 -18.02 8.63 1.43
CA LEU A 387 -18.12 7.75 2.61
C LEU A 387 -19.35 6.84 2.56
N LEU A 388 -20.49 7.34 2.07
CA LEU A 388 -21.70 6.54 1.91
C LEU A 388 -21.51 5.42 0.87
N SER A 389 -20.83 5.72 -0.24
CA SER A 389 -20.50 4.71 -1.26
C SER A 389 -19.50 3.67 -0.73
N ALA A 390 -18.46 4.12 0.00
CA ALA A 390 -17.52 3.23 0.67
C ALA A 390 -18.23 2.28 1.65
N TRP A 391 -19.08 2.83 2.52
CA TRP A 391 -19.85 2.06 3.49
C TRP A 391 -20.83 1.08 2.83
N CYS A 392 -21.50 1.48 1.74
CA CYS A 392 -22.37 0.60 0.97
C CYS A 392 -21.57 -0.59 0.37
N SER A 393 -20.39 -0.33 -0.18
CA SER A 393 -19.52 -1.37 -0.73
C SER A 393 -19.04 -2.35 0.35
N ASP A 394 -18.66 -1.85 1.52
CA ASP A 394 -18.26 -2.66 2.68
C ASP A 394 -19.41 -3.56 3.17
N LYS A 395 -20.64 -3.02 3.27
CA LYS A 395 -21.84 -3.81 3.62
C LYS A 395 -22.16 -4.93 2.63
N LEU A 396 -21.74 -4.80 1.38
CA LEU A 396 -21.87 -5.85 0.36
C LEU A 396 -20.75 -6.89 0.43
N GLY A 397 -19.79 -6.75 1.35
CA GLY A 397 -18.65 -7.66 1.51
C GLY A 397 -17.55 -7.45 0.47
N LEU A 398 -17.48 -6.25 -0.14
CA LEU A 398 -16.42 -5.88 -1.07
C LEU A 398 -15.28 -5.22 -0.29
N SER A 399 -15.12 -3.90 -0.40
CA SER A 399 -14.10 -3.12 0.31
C SER A 399 -14.48 -1.65 0.36
N LEU A 400 -14.09 -0.95 1.43
CA LEU A 400 -14.26 0.50 1.55
C LEU A 400 -13.55 1.23 0.40
N GLU A 401 -12.37 0.71 0.05
CA GLU A 401 -11.47 1.14 -1.01
C GLU A 401 -12.17 1.16 -2.37
N LEU A 402 -12.76 0.03 -2.77
CA LEU A 402 -13.52 -0.07 -4.02
C LEU A 402 -14.69 0.92 -4.04
N GLY A 403 -15.44 1.04 -2.95
CA GLY A 403 -16.60 1.93 -2.91
C GLY A 403 -16.25 3.40 -3.03
N SER A 404 -15.12 3.79 -2.43
CA SER A 404 -14.56 5.14 -2.56
C SER A 404 -14.05 5.43 -3.97
N PHE A 405 -13.34 4.50 -4.60
CA PHE A 405 -12.89 4.61 -6.00
C PHE A 405 -14.08 4.74 -6.95
N VAL A 406 -15.09 3.88 -6.81
CA VAL A 406 -16.30 3.92 -7.64
C VAL A 406 -17.06 5.24 -7.45
N ALA A 407 -17.14 5.77 -6.23
CA ALA A 407 -17.74 7.10 -6.00
C ALA A 407 -17.01 8.19 -6.80
N GLY A 408 -15.69 8.14 -6.85
CA GLY A 408 -14.86 9.07 -7.61
C GLY A 408 -15.15 8.96 -9.11
N VAL A 409 -15.16 7.73 -9.64
CA VAL A 409 -15.47 7.45 -11.06
C VAL A 409 -16.87 7.93 -11.42
N MET A 410 -17.85 7.79 -10.53
CA MET A 410 -19.20 8.27 -10.78
C MET A 410 -19.24 9.79 -10.98
N ILE A 411 -18.51 10.53 -10.14
CA ILE A 411 -18.40 11.99 -10.26
C ILE A 411 -17.54 12.39 -11.46
N SER A 412 -16.51 11.60 -11.79
CA SER A 412 -15.59 11.89 -12.89
C SER A 412 -16.24 11.90 -14.28
N THR A 413 -17.39 11.22 -14.41
CA THR A 413 -18.21 11.25 -15.63
C THR A 413 -19.02 12.54 -15.81
N THR A 414 -19.03 13.43 -14.80
CA THR A 414 -19.75 14.71 -14.83
C THR A 414 -18.81 15.88 -15.09
N ASP A 415 -19.35 17.02 -15.54
CA ASP A 415 -18.58 18.25 -15.78
C ASP A 415 -17.98 18.87 -14.50
N PHE A 416 -18.37 18.39 -13.33
CA PHE A 416 -17.96 18.93 -12.03
C PHE A 416 -16.71 18.26 -11.44
N ALA A 417 -16.16 17.24 -12.09
CA ALA A 417 -15.08 16.41 -11.57
C ALA A 417 -13.86 17.19 -11.08
N GLN A 418 -13.41 18.19 -11.85
CA GLN A 418 -12.24 18.99 -11.50
C GLN A 418 -12.51 19.88 -10.28
N HIS A 419 -13.68 20.53 -10.22
CA HIS A 419 -14.08 21.32 -9.05
C HIS A 419 -14.21 20.44 -7.81
N THR A 420 -14.73 19.22 -7.94
CA THR A 420 -14.77 18.24 -6.84
C THR A 420 -13.37 17.89 -6.34
N LEU A 421 -12.45 17.62 -7.26
CA LEU A 421 -11.08 17.24 -6.94
C LEU A 421 -10.35 18.35 -6.17
N GLU A 422 -10.46 19.61 -6.60
CA GLU A 422 -9.86 20.77 -5.93
C GLU A 422 -10.36 20.94 -4.48
N GLN A 423 -11.64 20.64 -4.22
CA GLN A 423 -12.22 20.73 -2.87
C GLN A 423 -11.80 19.56 -1.96
N VAL A 424 -11.53 18.39 -2.52
CA VAL A 424 -11.21 17.16 -1.76
C VAL A 424 -9.70 17.01 -1.56
N GLU A 425 -8.90 17.61 -2.44
CA GLU A 425 -7.44 17.53 -2.44
C GLU A 425 -6.79 17.86 -1.07
N PRO A 426 -7.18 18.92 -0.33
CA PRO A 426 -6.62 19.19 0.99
C PRO A 426 -6.89 18.06 2.00
N ILE A 427 -8.11 17.51 1.99
CA ILE A 427 -8.51 16.39 2.86
C ILE A 427 -7.71 15.14 2.49
N ARG A 428 -7.67 14.83 1.19
CA ARG A 428 -6.87 13.73 0.64
C ARG A 428 -5.42 13.81 1.08
N ASN A 429 -4.78 14.96 0.91
CA ASN A 429 -3.35 15.13 1.20
C ASN A 429 -3.04 14.95 2.69
N LEU A 430 -3.91 15.48 3.58
CA LEU A 430 -3.76 15.31 5.03
C LEU A 430 -3.89 13.84 5.45
N PHE A 431 -4.97 13.19 5.04
CA PHE A 431 -5.20 11.80 5.43
C PHE A 431 -4.25 10.82 4.72
N ALA A 432 -3.79 11.12 3.50
CA ALA A 432 -2.72 10.36 2.86
C ALA A 432 -1.43 10.44 3.67
N ALA A 433 -1.02 11.63 4.15
CA ALA A 433 0.16 11.74 5.00
C ALA A 433 0.03 10.90 6.29
N LEU A 434 -1.14 10.93 6.93
CA LEU A 434 -1.46 10.07 8.08
C LEU A 434 -1.37 8.58 7.73
N PHE A 435 -1.97 8.17 6.61
CA PHE A 435 -1.95 6.78 6.16
C PHE A 435 -0.55 6.26 5.89
N LEU A 436 0.24 7.02 5.15
CA LEU A 436 1.61 6.65 4.84
C LEU A 436 2.50 6.67 6.09
N SER A 437 2.29 7.61 7.01
CA SER A 437 2.96 7.59 8.31
C SER A 437 2.58 6.35 9.11
N SER A 438 1.30 5.96 9.11
CA SER A 438 0.83 4.75 9.80
C SER A 438 1.44 3.47 9.22
N ILE A 439 1.53 3.35 7.89
CA ILE A 439 2.26 2.25 7.25
C ILE A 439 3.73 2.28 7.63
N GLY A 440 4.33 3.47 7.69
CA GLY A 440 5.70 3.66 8.16
C GLY A 440 5.93 3.05 9.53
N MET A 441 4.98 3.21 10.47
CA MET A 441 5.09 2.64 11.83
C MET A 441 5.19 1.11 11.85
N LEU A 442 4.62 0.44 10.85
CA LEU A 442 4.70 -1.02 10.68
C LEU A 442 6.08 -1.48 10.17
N ILE A 443 6.87 -0.57 9.59
CA ILE A 443 8.22 -0.85 9.12
C ILE A 443 9.16 -0.93 10.33
N ASN A 444 9.62 -2.15 10.63
CA ASN A 444 10.66 -2.37 11.62
C ASN A 444 12.03 -2.00 11.05
N VAL A 445 12.65 -0.94 11.59
CA VAL A 445 13.96 -0.44 11.17
C VAL A 445 15.05 -1.51 11.35
N HIS A 446 14.98 -2.30 12.43
CA HIS A 446 15.92 -3.38 12.69
C HIS A 446 15.83 -4.49 11.65
N PHE A 447 14.61 -4.86 11.21
CA PHE A 447 14.42 -5.81 10.11
C PHE A 447 15.03 -5.29 8.80
N LEU A 448 14.83 -4.00 8.51
CA LEU A 448 15.35 -3.37 7.30
C LEU A 448 16.88 -3.36 7.26
N TRP A 449 17.52 -3.12 8.42
CA TRP A 449 18.97 -3.10 8.53
C TRP A 449 19.60 -4.49 8.44
N ASN A 450 19.00 -5.48 9.13
CA ASN A 450 19.51 -6.86 9.12
C ASN A 450 19.34 -7.56 7.77
N HIS A 451 18.36 -7.16 6.97
CA HIS A 451 18.03 -7.77 5.67
C HIS A 451 18.21 -6.81 4.49
N VAL A 452 19.09 -5.82 4.64
CA VAL A 452 19.35 -4.81 3.61
C VAL A 452 19.86 -5.45 2.31
N ASP A 453 20.60 -6.56 2.41
CA ASP A 453 21.12 -7.35 1.30
C ASP A 453 19.99 -7.97 0.48
N ILE A 454 19.02 -8.63 1.14
CA ILE A 454 17.86 -9.25 0.49
C ILE A 454 16.95 -8.17 -0.10
N LEU A 455 16.75 -7.05 0.61
CA LEU A 455 15.93 -5.93 0.14
C LEU A 455 16.55 -5.28 -1.09
N LEU A 456 17.86 -5.03 -1.09
CA LEU A 456 18.56 -4.45 -2.22
C LEU A 456 18.53 -5.41 -3.42
N ALA A 457 18.75 -6.71 -3.20
CA ALA A 457 18.63 -7.72 -4.24
C ALA A 457 17.20 -7.77 -4.83
N SER A 458 16.17 -7.68 -3.97
CA SER A 458 14.76 -7.62 -4.36
C SER A 458 14.46 -6.38 -5.22
N VAL A 459 14.93 -5.20 -4.80
CA VAL A 459 14.74 -3.96 -5.58
C VAL A 459 15.43 -4.04 -6.95
N ILE A 460 16.67 -4.52 -6.99
CA ILE A 460 17.41 -4.70 -8.25
C ILE A 460 16.67 -5.69 -9.16
N LEU A 461 16.20 -6.81 -8.61
CA LEU A 461 15.42 -7.80 -9.35
C LEU A 461 14.14 -7.18 -9.93
N VAL A 462 13.36 -6.45 -9.11
CA VAL A 462 12.14 -5.77 -9.55
C VAL A 462 12.44 -4.77 -10.67
N ILE A 463 13.48 -3.94 -10.52
CA ILE A 463 13.87 -2.95 -11.53
C ILE A 463 14.22 -3.66 -12.84
N ILE A 464 15.02 -4.73 -12.81
CA ILE A 464 15.44 -5.47 -14.01
C ILE A 464 14.22 -6.12 -14.69
N VAL A 465 13.38 -6.81 -13.91
CA VAL A 465 12.21 -7.53 -14.43
C VAL A 465 11.18 -6.55 -15.01
N LYS A 466 10.84 -5.47 -14.29
CA LYS A 466 9.93 -4.42 -14.77
C LYS A 466 10.47 -3.73 -16.02
N THR A 467 11.74 -3.34 -16.01
CA THR A 467 12.36 -2.71 -17.20
C THR A 467 12.29 -3.64 -18.40
N THR A 468 12.59 -4.93 -18.21
CA THR A 468 12.58 -5.92 -19.29
C THR A 468 11.18 -6.14 -19.85
N ILE A 469 10.19 -6.35 -18.99
CA ILE A 469 8.80 -6.58 -19.41
C ILE A 469 8.23 -5.34 -20.09
N ALA A 470 8.38 -4.16 -19.47
CA ALA A 470 7.88 -2.92 -20.04
C ALA A 470 8.55 -2.60 -21.38
N ALA A 471 9.88 -2.74 -21.49
CA ALA A 471 10.58 -2.54 -22.76
C ALA A 471 10.19 -3.57 -23.83
N ALA A 472 9.99 -4.84 -23.45
CA ALA A 472 9.55 -5.88 -24.38
C ALA A 472 8.15 -5.58 -24.91
N VAL A 473 7.22 -5.18 -24.03
CA VAL A 473 5.86 -4.78 -24.42
C VAL A 473 5.91 -3.56 -25.36
N THR A 474 6.59 -2.48 -24.98
CA THR A 474 6.69 -1.28 -25.83
C THR A 474 7.33 -1.58 -27.18
N LYS A 475 8.35 -2.46 -27.22
CA LYS A 475 8.96 -2.91 -28.48
C LYS A 475 8.00 -3.73 -29.34
N ALA A 476 7.16 -4.58 -28.74
CA ALA A 476 6.15 -5.36 -29.47
C ALA A 476 5.12 -4.48 -30.20
N PHE A 477 4.88 -3.27 -29.70
CA PHE A 477 4.04 -2.25 -30.36
C PHE A 477 4.77 -1.44 -31.46
N GLY A 478 6.01 -1.81 -31.83
CA GLY A 478 6.72 -1.22 -32.97
C GLY A 478 7.58 0.00 -32.68
N TYR A 479 7.77 0.36 -31.40
CA TYR A 479 8.67 1.44 -31.01
C TYR A 479 10.15 1.06 -31.13
N SER A 480 11.00 2.08 -31.26
CA SER A 480 12.45 1.89 -31.32
C SER A 480 12.99 1.25 -30.03
N ILE A 481 14.09 0.50 -30.11
CA ILE A 481 14.71 -0.13 -28.93
C ILE A 481 15.12 0.90 -27.86
N ARG A 482 15.57 2.10 -28.29
CA ARG A 482 15.93 3.20 -27.39
C ARG A 482 14.71 3.70 -26.62
N THR A 483 13.61 3.98 -27.32
CA THR A 483 12.35 4.43 -26.69
C THR A 483 11.78 3.35 -25.76
N SER A 484 11.81 2.08 -26.16
CA SER A 484 11.30 0.99 -25.34
C SER A 484 12.10 0.81 -24.05
N PHE A 485 13.43 0.91 -24.12
CA PHE A 485 14.28 0.85 -22.93
C PHE A 485 14.00 2.00 -21.97
N LEU A 486 13.88 3.22 -22.50
CA LEU A 486 13.62 4.41 -21.69
C LEU A 486 12.25 4.32 -21.00
N VAL A 487 11.20 3.92 -21.73
CA VAL A 487 9.87 3.62 -21.14
C VAL A 487 9.98 2.56 -20.05
N GLY A 488 10.77 1.50 -20.28
CA GLY A 488 10.98 0.43 -19.31
C GLY A 488 11.62 0.90 -18.00
N VAL A 489 12.67 1.72 -18.09
CA VAL A 489 13.35 2.26 -16.90
C VAL A 489 12.46 3.26 -16.14
N LEU A 490 11.66 4.05 -16.85
CA LEU A 490 10.69 4.96 -16.24
C LEU A 490 9.55 4.24 -15.51
N LEU A 491 9.18 3.02 -15.93
CA LEU A 491 8.14 2.23 -15.28
C LEU A 491 8.70 1.22 -14.26
N ALA A 492 10.00 1.25 -13.98
CA ALA A 492 10.68 0.19 -13.23
C ALA A 492 10.41 0.19 -11.72
N GLN A 493 9.86 1.27 -11.17
CA GLN A 493 9.65 1.43 -9.73
C GLN A 493 8.26 0.99 -9.32
N ILE A 494 8.10 0.62 -8.06
CA ILE A 494 6.80 0.27 -7.50
C ILE A 494 6.06 1.57 -7.11
N GLY A 495 4.76 1.62 -7.40
CA GLY A 495 3.92 2.79 -7.11
C GLY A 495 3.55 2.96 -5.63
N GLU A 496 3.15 4.17 -5.25
CA GLU A 496 2.67 4.49 -3.89
C GLU A 496 1.38 3.75 -3.52
N PHE A 497 0.49 3.54 -4.49
CA PHE A 497 -0.74 2.78 -4.29
C PHE A 497 -0.49 1.30 -3.99
N ALA A 498 0.73 0.80 -4.26
CA ALA A 498 1.11 -0.56 -3.89
C ALA A 498 1.11 -0.75 -2.37
N PHE A 499 1.44 0.28 -1.58
CA PHE A 499 1.33 0.24 -0.12
C PHE A 499 -0.10 -0.05 0.34
N VAL A 500 -1.06 0.61 -0.31
CA VAL A 500 -2.48 0.44 -0.02
C VAL A 500 -2.92 -0.98 -0.37
N LEU A 501 -2.55 -1.48 -1.56
CA LEU A 501 -2.86 -2.84 -2.00
C LEU A 501 -2.28 -3.89 -1.05
N LEU A 502 -1.03 -3.68 -0.60
CA LEU A 502 -0.34 -4.57 0.34
C LEU A 502 -0.99 -4.58 1.71
N SER A 503 -1.35 -3.41 2.25
CA SER A 503 -2.08 -3.29 3.52
C SER A 503 -3.40 -4.06 3.47
N ARG A 504 -4.16 -3.92 2.37
CA ARG A 504 -5.44 -4.63 2.23
C ARG A 504 -5.26 -6.14 2.10
N ALA A 505 -4.25 -6.60 1.36
CA ALA A 505 -3.96 -8.02 1.25
C ALA A 505 -3.53 -8.65 2.59
N SER A 506 -2.80 -7.89 3.42
CA SER A 506 -2.47 -8.30 4.79
C SER A 506 -3.72 -8.45 5.65
N ASN A 507 -4.64 -7.49 5.59
CA ASN A 507 -5.91 -7.53 6.34
C ASN A 507 -6.83 -8.70 5.92
N LEU A 508 -6.63 -9.26 4.72
CA LEU A 508 -7.35 -10.43 4.22
C LEU A 508 -6.54 -11.72 4.38
N HIS A 509 -5.44 -11.71 5.14
CA HIS A 509 -4.59 -12.89 5.39
C HIS A 509 -4.04 -13.53 4.09
N LEU A 510 -3.92 -12.73 3.02
CA LEU A 510 -3.38 -13.17 1.73
C LEU A 510 -1.86 -13.11 1.71
N VAL A 511 -1.27 -12.14 2.40
CA VAL A 511 0.18 -11.98 2.56
C VAL A 511 0.47 -11.63 4.01
N GLU A 512 1.27 -12.46 4.69
CA GLU A 512 1.56 -12.31 6.12
C GLU A 512 3.05 -12.37 6.45
N GLY A 513 3.40 -11.89 7.64
CA GLY A 513 4.71 -12.06 8.25
C GLY A 513 5.85 -11.50 7.40
N LYS A 514 6.90 -12.30 7.20
CA LYS A 514 8.13 -11.87 6.53
C LYS A 514 7.90 -11.40 5.09
N MET A 515 6.93 -11.97 4.38
CA MET A 515 6.62 -11.58 3.00
C MET A 515 6.02 -10.18 2.94
N TYR A 516 5.12 -9.85 3.88
CA TYR A 516 4.58 -8.49 4.01
C TYR A 516 5.70 -7.48 4.23
N LEU A 517 6.58 -7.73 5.21
CA LEU A 517 7.72 -6.83 5.49
C LEU A 517 8.69 -6.72 4.30
N LEU A 518 8.95 -7.81 3.59
CA LEU A 518 9.83 -7.81 2.41
C LEU A 518 9.23 -6.97 1.28
N LEU A 519 7.95 -7.15 0.94
CA LEU A 519 7.28 -6.37 -0.10
C LEU A 519 7.18 -4.89 0.29
N LEU A 520 6.87 -4.62 1.56
CA LEU A 520 6.78 -3.27 2.12
C LEU A 520 8.13 -2.54 2.01
N GLY A 521 9.20 -3.18 2.49
CA GLY A 521 10.56 -2.65 2.42
C GLY A 521 11.06 -2.51 0.98
N THR A 522 10.73 -3.47 0.10
CA THR A 522 11.07 -3.40 -1.33
C THR A 522 10.41 -2.19 -2.00
N THR A 523 9.13 -1.91 -1.73
CA THR A 523 8.43 -0.73 -2.27
C THR A 523 9.03 0.56 -1.74
N ALA A 524 9.27 0.66 -0.43
CA ALA A 524 9.87 1.85 0.17
C ALA A 524 11.26 2.13 -0.42
N LEU A 525 12.12 1.11 -0.50
CA LEU A 525 13.46 1.24 -1.06
C LEU A 525 13.43 1.50 -2.59
N SER A 526 12.46 0.93 -3.31
CA SER A 526 12.24 1.22 -4.74
C SER A 526 11.90 2.68 -5.01
N LEU A 527 11.07 3.30 -4.17
CA LEU A 527 10.75 4.73 -4.28
C LEU A 527 11.94 5.64 -3.95
N VAL A 528 12.72 5.30 -2.90
CA VAL A 528 13.94 6.03 -2.54
C VAL A 528 14.99 5.96 -3.66
N THR A 529 15.11 4.79 -4.30
CA THR A 529 16.08 4.56 -5.39
C THR A 529 15.61 5.11 -6.75
N ALA A 530 14.34 5.48 -6.89
CA ALA A 530 13.75 5.96 -8.14
C ALA A 530 14.48 7.19 -8.74
N PRO A 531 14.69 8.30 -7.99
CA PRO A 531 15.34 9.47 -8.56
C PRO A 531 16.81 9.22 -8.90
N LEU A 532 17.46 8.31 -8.16
CA LEU A 532 18.83 7.88 -8.45
C LEU A 532 18.89 7.10 -9.77
N LEU A 533 17.95 6.17 -9.98
CA LEU A 533 17.86 5.43 -11.24
C LEU A 533 17.66 6.37 -12.43
N PHE A 534 16.83 7.40 -12.28
CA PHE A 534 16.57 8.37 -13.35
C PHE A 534 17.78 9.24 -13.70
N LYS A 535 18.60 9.61 -12.70
CA LYS A 535 19.88 10.29 -12.93
C LYS A 535 20.89 9.40 -13.68
N LEU A 536 20.80 8.08 -13.54
CA LEU A 536 21.69 7.11 -14.19
C LEU A 536 21.29 6.77 -15.64
N ILE A 537 20.05 7.07 -16.07
CA ILE A 537 19.57 6.84 -17.45
C ILE A 537 20.58 7.26 -18.53
N PRO A 538 21.11 8.50 -18.58
CA PRO A 538 22.04 8.91 -19.63
C PRO A 538 23.33 8.09 -19.66
N ASN A 539 23.85 7.71 -18.48
CA ASN A 539 25.07 6.90 -18.37
C ASN A 539 24.83 5.49 -18.90
N VAL A 540 23.69 4.89 -18.55
CA VAL A 540 23.30 3.55 -19.03
C VAL A 540 23.04 3.57 -20.55
N MET A 541 22.44 4.63 -21.07
CA MET A 541 22.26 4.79 -22.52
C MET A 541 23.59 4.93 -23.26
N ASN A 542 24.52 5.74 -22.75
CA ASN A 542 25.86 5.88 -23.34
C ASN A 542 26.64 4.57 -23.31
N LEU A 543 26.56 3.83 -22.20
CA LEU A 543 27.16 2.50 -22.11
C LEU A 543 26.51 1.51 -23.09
N GLY A 544 25.19 1.56 -23.26
CA GLY A 544 24.48 0.72 -24.23
C GLY A 544 24.81 1.06 -25.69
N VAL A 545 25.07 2.32 -26.01
CA VAL A 545 25.57 2.73 -27.33
C VAL A 545 27.00 2.23 -27.54
N LEU A 546 27.85 2.31 -26.52
CA LEU A 546 29.24 1.82 -26.55
C LEU A 546 29.30 0.29 -26.70
N LEU A 547 28.38 -0.43 -26.06
CA LEU A 547 28.20 -1.88 -26.19
C LEU A 547 27.43 -2.30 -27.46
N GLN A 548 27.15 -1.37 -28.39
CA GLN A 548 26.37 -1.58 -29.63
C GLN A 548 24.95 -2.16 -29.43
N TRP A 549 24.39 -2.05 -28.22
CA TRP A 549 23.00 -2.44 -27.96
C TRP A 549 21.98 -1.49 -28.60
N PHE A 550 22.41 -0.27 -28.90
CA PHE A 550 21.59 0.75 -29.59
C PHE A 550 22.26 1.19 -30.88
N PRO A 551 21.53 1.32 -32.01
CA PRO A 551 22.08 1.92 -33.23
C PRO A 551 22.50 3.36 -32.95
N SER A 552 23.64 3.82 -33.49
CA SER A 552 24.14 5.20 -33.36
C SER A 552 23.17 6.21 -33.96
N GLU A 553 23.15 7.44 -33.45
CA GLU A 553 22.21 8.54 -33.77
C GLU A 553 22.06 8.90 -35.26
N ASN A 554 22.91 8.36 -36.15
CA ASN A 554 23.09 8.86 -37.52
C ASN A 554 22.37 8.08 -38.63
N SER A 555 21.40 7.20 -38.36
CA SER A 555 20.84 6.34 -39.43
C SER A 555 19.31 6.24 -39.53
N THR A 556 18.57 7.30 -39.26
CA THR A 556 17.19 7.43 -39.76
C THR A 556 16.93 8.85 -40.29
N PRO A 557 17.01 9.09 -41.60
CA PRO A 557 16.36 10.26 -42.17
C PRO A 557 14.86 10.11 -41.95
N ASN A 558 14.23 11.13 -41.37
CA ASN A 558 12.78 11.25 -41.22
C ASN A 558 12.07 10.93 -42.55
N LYS A 559 11.47 9.74 -42.63
CA LYS A 559 10.69 9.31 -43.80
C LYS A 559 9.20 9.37 -43.49
N TRP A 560 8.71 10.55 -43.07
CA TRP A 560 7.29 10.88 -42.94
C TRP A 560 7.00 12.37 -43.21
N LEU A 561 7.66 12.93 -44.22
CA LEU A 561 7.23 14.18 -44.89
C LEU A 561 7.42 13.97 -46.39
N PRO A 562 6.43 14.30 -47.25
CA PRO A 562 6.69 14.40 -48.69
C PRO A 562 7.69 15.55 -48.90
N SER A 563 8.81 15.23 -49.51
CA SER A 563 9.82 16.18 -49.96
C SER A 563 9.28 16.96 -51.16
N GLU A 564 8.88 18.22 -50.98
CA GLU A 564 8.83 19.19 -52.07
C GLU A 564 10.20 19.85 -52.27
N ASN A 565 10.48 20.16 -53.54
CA ASN A 565 11.79 20.40 -54.14
C ASN A 565 12.60 21.59 -53.59
N GLY A 566 13.91 21.37 -53.42
CA GLY A 566 14.99 22.08 -54.12
C GLY A 566 15.17 23.59 -53.94
N THR A 567 16.16 23.98 -53.13
CA THR A 567 17.40 24.74 -53.45
C THR A 567 17.90 25.56 -52.25
N PRO A 568 19.23 25.76 -52.09
CA PRO A 568 19.81 26.32 -50.88
C PRO A 568 19.88 27.85 -50.98
N ASN A 569 19.65 28.58 -49.89
CA ASN A 569 20.21 29.92 -49.74
C ASN A 569 20.32 30.33 -48.26
N GLU A 570 21.55 30.66 -47.90
CA GLU A 570 21.96 31.48 -46.77
C GLU A 570 21.18 32.79 -46.76
N GLU A 571 20.07 32.88 -46.03
CA GLU A 571 19.42 34.17 -45.67
C GLU A 571 18.21 33.91 -44.77
N ARG A 572 18.42 33.49 -43.51
CA ARG A 572 17.35 33.54 -42.50
C ARG A 572 17.81 33.62 -41.05
N VAL A 573 18.96 34.25 -40.81
CA VAL A 573 19.47 34.58 -39.46
C VAL A 573 19.33 36.08 -39.14
N SER A 574 18.79 36.91 -40.05
CA SER A 574 18.73 38.37 -39.89
C SER A 574 17.32 38.97 -39.99
N MET A 575 16.26 38.23 -39.63
CA MET A 575 14.86 38.69 -39.78
C MET A 575 13.93 38.29 -38.63
N ILE A 576 14.45 38.21 -37.39
CA ILE A 576 13.61 38.08 -36.16
C ILE A 576 13.87 39.22 -35.15
N GLU A 577 14.87 40.07 -35.35
CA GLU A 577 15.21 41.14 -34.39
C GLU A 577 14.72 42.55 -34.79
N VAL A 578 13.86 42.67 -35.81
CA VAL A 578 13.26 43.96 -36.23
C VAL A 578 11.77 43.81 -36.58
N ARG A 579 10.95 43.46 -35.58
CA ARG A 579 9.49 43.71 -35.48
C ARG A 579 9.03 43.06 -34.19
N ASN A 580 8.51 43.69 -33.15
CA ASN A 580 7.97 45.02 -32.89
C ASN A 580 7.78 45.00 -31.34
N ARG A 581 8.23 45.99 -30.55
CA ARG A 581 7.53 47.27 -30.32
C ARG A 581 6.02 47.15 -30.22
#